data_AF-A0A971LRZ8-F1
#
_entry.id   AF-A0A971LRZ8-F1
#
_cell.length_a   1.000
_cell.length_b   1.000
_cell.length_c   1.000
_cell.angle_alpha   90.00
_cell.angle_beta   90.00
_cell.angle_gamma   90.00
#
_symmetry.space_group_name_H-M   'P 1'
#
loop_
_entity.id
_entity.type
_entity.pdbx_description
1 polymer ?
#
loop_
_entity_poly.entity_id
_entity_poly.type
_entity_poly.pdbx_seq_one_letter_code
_entity_poly.pdbx_strand_id
1 'polypeptide(L)'
;MIIQSGEYTLHFVDGGLRVLRGDALRCFNRRPMYAFIKTALSITEFYDAPYEKVSQAGQTVTAGGVLRSPTGSELAFQDTYEAADTGFKVSRSVKVLKNVDDYGFATKFSLVLAPSEEIRDYDYFAPANWYKLNEYAKPHVMGFDLDCEYFWRREVN
;
A
#
# COMPACT_ATOMS: atom_id res chain seq x y z
N MET A 1 -9.59 -16.92 -2.10
CA MET A 1 -9.84 -16.74 -0.65
C MET A 1 -10.49 -15.38 -0.47
N ILE A 2 -11.52 -15.26 0.36
CA ILE A 2 -12.35 -14.05 0.46
C ILE A 2 -12.64 -13.66 1.91
N ILE A 3 -12.61 -12.36 2.20
CA ILE A 3 -13.13 -11.77 3.44
C ILE A 3 -14.10 -10.65 3.10
N GLN A 4 -15.12 -10.44 3.93
CA GLN A 4 -16.23 -9.53 3.65
C GLN A 4 -16.40 -8.51 4.77
N SER A 5 -16.70 -7.27 4.41
CA SER A 5 -17.10 -6.20 5.33
C SER A 5 -18.13 -5.30 4.65
N GLY A 6 -19.36 -5.33 5.14
CA GLY A 6 -20.50 -4.64 4.50
C GLY A 6 -20.71 -5.10 3.05
N GLU A 7 -20.78 -4.14 2.12
CA GLU A 7 -20.91 -4.40 0.68
C GLU A 7 -19.58 -4.74 -0.02
N TYR A 8 -18.46 -4.68 0.72
CA TYR A 8 -17.14 -4.87 0.16
C TYR A 8 -16.62 -6.30 0.38
N THR A 9 -15.95 -6.82 -0.64
CA THR A 9 -15.26 -8.11 -0.60
C THR A 9 -13.79 -7.92 -0.94
N LEU A 10 -12.90 -8.40 -0.07
CA LEU A 10 -11.48 -8.54 -0.37
C LEU A 10 -11.23 -9.95 -0.93
N HIS A 11 -10.81 -10.03 -2.18
CA HIS A 11 -10.59 -11.29 -2.88
C HIS A 11 -9.11 -11.47 -3.24
N PHE A 12 -8.49 -12.54 -2.73
CA PHE A 12 -7.11 -12.92 -3.02
C PHE A 12 -7.03 -13.88 -4.20
N VAL A 13 -6.21 -13.52 -5.19
CA VAL A 13 -6.05 -14.23 -6.46
C VAL A 13 -4.65 -14.02 -7.02
N ASP A 14 -4.00 -15.08 -7.47
CA ASP A 14 -2.65 -15.08 -8.06
C ASP A 14 -1.58 -14.36 -7.21
N GLY A 15 -1.68 -14.51 -5.88
CA GLY A 15 -0.80 -13.84 -4.91
C GLY A 15 -1.02 -12.31 -4.81
N GLY A 16 -1.98 -11.76 -5.54
CA GLY A 16 -2.48 -10.41 -5.37
C GLY A 16 -3.80 -10.36 -4.59
N LEU A 17 -4.39 -9.17 -4.56
CA LEU A 17 -5.70 -8.91 -3.99
C LEU A 17 -6.53 -7.95 -4.83
N ARG A 18 -7.84 -8.07 -4.72
CA ARG A 18 -8.86 -7.24 -5.36
C ARG A 18 -9.86 -6.81 -4.31
N VAL A 19 -10.29 -5.56 -4.39
CA VAL A 19 -11.39 -5.01 -3.59
C VAL A 19 -12.59 -4.86 -4.50
N LEU A 20 -13.66 -5.55 -4.18
CA LEU A 20 -14.92 -5.50 -4.91
C LEU A 20 -15.99 -4.84 -4.05
N ARG A 21 -16.95 -4.15 -4.69
CA ARG A 21 -18.22 -3.74 -4.09
C ARG A 21 -19.34 -4.43 -4.87
N GLY A 22 -20.00 -5.41 -4.27
CA GLY A 22 -20.74 -6.41 -5.05
C GLY A 22 -19.81 -7.12 -6.04
N ASP A 23 -20.18 -7.14 -7.32
CA ASP A 23 -19.37 -7.73 -8.40
C ASP A 23 -18.40 -6.74 -9.08
N ALA A 24 -18.50 -5.45 -8.75
CA ALA A 24 -17.69 -4.41 -9.38
C ALA A 24 -16.30 -4.32 -8.74
N LEU A 25 -15.25 -4.48 -9.55
CA LEU A 25 -13.87 -4.25 -9.12
C LEU A 25 -13.64 -2.76 -8.88
N ARG A 26 -13.20 -2.39 -7.67
CA ARG A 26 -12.92 -0.99 -7.28
C ARG A 26 -11.44 -0.68 -7.29
N CYS A 27 -10.64 -1.55 -6.68
CA CYS A 27 -9.19 -1.42 -6.71
C CYS A 27 -8.51 -2.77 -6.53
N PHE A 28 -7.23 -2.86 -6.85
CA PHE A 28 -6.47 -4.10 -6.78
C PHE A 28 -4.99 -3.86 -6.54
N ASN A 29 -4.28 -4.90 -6.09
CA ASN A 29 -2.83 -4.94 -6.11
C ASN A 29 -2.38 -6.35 -6.50
N ARG A 30 -1.68 -6.47 -7.63
CA ARG A 30 -1.17 -7.75 -8.14
C ARG A 30 0.14 -8.19 -7.47
N ARG A 31 0.90 -7.25 -6.90
CA ARG A 31 2.25 -7.48 -6.36
C ARG A 31 2.40 -6.75 -5.01
N PRO A 32 1.73 -7.24 -3.94
CA PRO A 32 1.57 -6.46 -2.71
C PRO A 32 2.84 -6.39 -1.85
N MET A 33 3.78 -7.33 -2.00
CA MET A 33 5.07 -7.25 -1.34
C MET A 33 5.91 -6.23 -2.10
N TYR A 34 6.08 -5.03 -1.55
CA TYR A 34 6.83 -3.95 -2.18
C TYR A 34 7.85 -3.39 -1.18
N ALA A 35 9.11 -3.34 -1.58
CA ALA A 35 10.21 -2.81 -0.79
C ALA A 35 11.05 -1.78 -1.57
N PHE A 36 11.51 -0.77 -0.84
CA PHE A 36 12.59 0.13 -1.21
C PHE A 36 13.82 -0.33 -0.44
N ILE A 37 14.94 -0.58 -1.11
CA ILE A 37 16.19 -0.97 -0.46
C ILE A 37 17.24 0.10 -0.77
N LYS A 38 17.85 0.66 0.29
CA LYS A 38 18.98 1.58 0.17
C LYS A 38 20.26 0.75 0.24
N THR A 39 20.92 0.58 -0.90
CA THR A 39 22.14 -0.23 -1.02
C THR A 39 23.35 0.46 -0.39
N ALA A 40 24.44 -0.30 -0.21
CA ALA A 40 25.74 0.23 0.23
C ALA A 40 26.29 1.35 -0.69
N LEU A 41 25.90 1.36 -1.97
CA LEU A 41 26.29 2.40 -2.94
C LEU A 41 25.41 3.66 -2.85
N SER A 42 24.57 3.76 -1.81
CA SER A 42 23.57 4.82 -1.66
C SER A 42 22.54 4.89 -2.82
N ILE A 43 22.38 3.82 -3.59
CA ILE A 43 21.35 3.70 -4.62
C ILE A 43 20.08 3.14 -3.96
N THR A 44 18.92 3.73 -4.29
CA THR A 44 17.63 3.18 -3.88
C THR A 44 17.09 2.28 -4.98
N GLU A 45 16.89 1.02 -4.65
CA GLU A 45 16.33 0.02 -5.54
C GLU A 45 14.90 -0.34 -5.13
N PHE A 46 14.08 -0.71 -6.11
CA PHE A 46 12.66 -0.96 -5.93
C PHE A 46 12.33 -2.37 -6.36
N TYR A 47 11.70 -3.12 -5.47
CA TYR A 47 11.35 -4.50 -5.70
C TYR A 47 9.91 -4.75 -5.32
N ASP A 48 9.23 -5.56 -6.13
CA ASP A 48 7.88 -6.02 -5.83
C ASP A 48 7.67 -7.49 -6.20
N ALA A 49 6.68 -8.14 -5.57
CA ALA A 49 6.28 -9.51 -5.86
C ALA A 49 4.84 -9.80 -5.41
N PRO A 50 4.13 -10.74 -6.08
CA PRO A 50 2.92 -11.34 -5.52
C PRO A 50 3.27 -12.15 -4.27
N TYR A 51 2.31 -12.33 -3.37
CA TYR A 51 2.48 -13.27 -2.26
C TYR A 51 2.73 -14.69 -2.78
N GLU A 52 3.65 -15.39 -2.12
CA GLU A 52 3.96 -16.80 -2.41
C GLU A 52 2.92 -17.73 -1.77
N LYS A 53 2.42 -17.36 -0.60
CA LYS A 53 1.43 -18.14 0.15
C LYS A 53 0.33 -17.23 0.67
N VAL A 54 -0.90 -17.68 0.49
CA VAL A 54 -2.10 -17.09 1.10
C VAL A 54 -2.82 -18.19 1.86
N SER A 55 -3.33 -17.88 3.03
CA SER A 55 -4.08 -18.81 3.88
C SER A 55 -5.20 -18.07 4.60
N GLN A 56 -6.31 -18.76 4.85
CA GLN A 56 -7.49 -18.17 5.47
C GLN A 56 -7.90 -18.99 6.70
N ALA A 57 -8.23 -18.28 7.77
CA ALA A 57 -8.84 -18.83 8.99
C ALA A 57 -10.02 -17.92 9.39
N GLY A 58 -11.25 -18.38 9.14
CA GLY A 58 -12.45 -17.55 9.35
C GLY A 58 -12.44 -16.29 8.48
N GLN A 59 -12.62 -15.12 9.11
CA GLN A 59 -12.57 -13.79 8.46
C GLN A 59 -11.18 -13.14 8.50
N THR A 60 -10.14 -13.93 8.77
CA THR A 60 -8.75 -13.50 8.76
C THR A 60 -8.01 -14.19 7.63
N VAL A 61 -7.29 -13.43 6.83
CA VAL A 61 -6.38 -13.93 5.80
C VAL A 61 -4.95 -13.54 6.14
N THR A 62 -4.05 -14.52 6.14
CA THR A 62 -2.61 -14.29 6.26
C THR A 62 -1.96 -14.59 4.91
N ALA A 63 -1.26 -13.60 4.37
CA ALA A 63 -0.58 -13.67 3.08
C ALA A 63 0.88 -13.24 3.23
N GLY A 64 1.80 -13.89 2.52
CA GLY A 64 3.22 -13.61 2.69
C GLY A 64 4.11 -14.33 1.68
N GLY A 65 5.40 -14.11 1.85
CA GLY A 65 6.46 -14.66 1.01
C GLY A 65 7.80 -14.00 1.31
N VAL A 66 8.85 -14.43 0.60
CA VAL A 66 10.19 -13.83 0.73
C VAL A 66 10.52 -13.02 -0.52
N LEU A 67 10.65 -11.71 -0.36
CA LEU A 67 11.17 -10.84 -1.40
C LEU A 67 12.70 -10.90 -1.41
N ARG A 68 13.27 -11.18 -2.58
CA ARG A 68 14.71 -11.37 -2.78
C ARG A 68 15.25 -10.30 -3.72
N SER A 69 16.26 -9.56 -3.28
CA SER A 69 17.00 -8.66 -4.16
C SER A 69 18.02 -9.45 -5.00
N PRO A 70 18.41 -8.95 -6.19
CA PRO A 70 19.49 -9.54 -7.00
C PRO A 70 20.83 -9.61 -6.28
N THR A 71 21.11 -8.67 -5.36
CA THR A 71 22.33 -8.64 -4.53
C THR A 71 22.30 -9.68 -3.42
N GLY A 72 21.14 -10.26 -3.12
CA GLY A 72 20.98 -11.41 -2.23
C GLY A 72 20.45 -11.09 -0.83
N SER A 73 20.01 -9.86 -0.56
CA SER A 73 19.20 -9.54 0.63
C SER A 73 17.79 -10.13 0.53
N GLU A 74 17.23 -10.48 1.68
CA GLU A 74 15.96 -11.21 1.79
C GLU A 74 15.06 -10.58 2.85
N LEU A 75 13.83 -10.25 2.46
CA LEU A 75 12.79 -9.69 3.32
C LEU A 75 11.59 -10.63 3.36
N ALA A 76 11.29 -11.20 4.52
CA ALA A 76 10.08 -11.99 4.72
C ALA A 76 8.90 -11.08 5.05
N PHE A 77 7.90 -11.08 4.17
CA PHE A 77 6.64 -10.36 4.35
C PHE A 77 5.59 -11.28 4.96
N GLN A 78 4.83 -10.73 5.90
CA GLN A 78 3.59 -11.30 6.38
C GLN A 78 2.57 -10.19 6.58
N ASP A 79 1.53 -10.21 5.75
CA ASP A 79 0.38 -9.32 5.84
C ASP A 79 -0.83 -10.10 6.37
N THR A 80 -1.47 -9.56 7.39
CA THR A 80 -2.72 -10.07 7.95
C THR A 80 -3.86 -9.11 7.60
N TYR A 81 -4.91 -9.67 7.03
CA TYR A 81 -6.12 -8.97 6.63
C TYR A 81 -7.28 -9.45 7.48
N GLU A 82 -8.02 -8.52 8.06
CA GLU A 82 -9.15 -8.80 8.94
C GLU A 82 -10.34 -7.95 8.52
N ALA A 83 -11.54 -8.55 8.49
CA ALA A 83 -12.76 -7.77 8.41
C ALA A 83 -12.94 -6.95 9.70
N ALA A 84 -13.23 -5.66 9.55
CA ALA A 84 -13.59 -4.74 10.63
C ALA A 84 -14.99 -4.15 10.34
N ASP A 85 -15.57 -3.47 11.33
CA ASP A 85 -16.97 -2.99 11.26
C ASP A 85 -17.27 -2.12 10.02
N THR A 86 -16.32 -1.29 9.58
CA THR A 86 -16.50 -0.37 8.44
C THR A 86 -15.43 -0.53 7.36
N GLY A 87 -14.79 -1.69 7.27
CA GLY A 87 -13.82 -1.98 6.21
C GLY A 87 -12.90 -3.15 6.52
N PHE A 88 -11.65 -3.05 6.05
CA PHE A 88 -10.62 -4.07 6.28
C PHE A 88 -9.45 -3.46 7.03
N LYS A 89 -8.99 -4.16 8.06
CA LYS A 89 -7.73 -3.85 8.72
C LYS A 89 -6.62 -4.66 8.04
N VAL A 90 -5.53 -3.97 7.71
CA VAL A 90 -4.32 -4.60 7.17
C VAL A 90 -3.18 -4.36 8.16
N SER A 91 -2.54 -5.43 8.59
CA SER A 91 -1.35 -5.38 9.45
C SER A 91 -0.18 -6.02 8.73
N ARG A 92 0.92 -5.30 8.55
CA ARG A 92 2.13 -5.79 7.88
C ARG A 92 3.25 -6.00 8.89
N SER A 93 3.88 -7.17 8.83
CA SER A 93 5.15 -7.45 9.49
C SER A 93 6.18 -7.83 8.43
N VAL A 94 7.37 -7.22 8.52
CA VAL A 94 8.48 -7.51 7.61
C VAL A 94 9.71 -7.81 8.42
N LYS A 95 10.29 -8.99 8.21
CA LYS A 95 11.50 -9.44 8.87
C LYS A 95 12.65 -9.52 7.87
N VAL A 96 13.77 -8.87 8.20
CA VAL A 96 15.02 -9.06 7.46
C VAL A 96 15.54 -10.46 7.77
N LEU A 97 15.59 -11.32 6.76
CA LEU A 97 16.15 -12.66 6.88
C LEU A 97 17.65 -12.65 6.59
N LYS A 98 18.07 -11.83 5.62
CA LYS A 98 19.46 -11.68 5.19
C LYS A 98 19.69 -10.25 4.71
N ASN A 99 20.80 -9.64 5.16
CA ASN A 99 21.27 -8.34 4.70
C ASN A 99 22.69 -8.53 4.12
N VAL A 100 22.93 -8.00 2.92
CA VAL A 100 24.23 -8.04 2.20
C VAL A 100 24.91 -6.66 2.15
N ASP A 101 24.78 -5.88 3.22
CA ASP A 101 25.27 -4.50 3.40
C ASP A 101 24.33 -3.38 2.90
N ASP A 102 23.04 -3.66 2.78
CA ASP A 102 22.05 -2.60 2.61
C ASP A 102 22.00 -1.72 3.87
N TYR A 103 22.00 -0.40 3.65
CA TYR A 103 21.88 0.62 4.69
C TYR A 103 20.50 0.64 5.34
N GLY A 104 19.48 0.18 4.62
CA GLY A 104 18.13 0.07 5.15
C GLY A 104 17.09 -0.25 4.11
N PHE A 105 15.86 -0.40 4.56
CA PHE A 105 14.71 -0.62 3.69
C PHE A 105 13.48 0.13 4.20
N ALA A 106 12.53 0.36 3.29
CA ALA A 106 11.18 0.76 3.60
C ALA A 106 10.20 -0.14 2.82
N THR A 107 8.94 -0.20 3.23
CA THR A 107 7.91 -0.94 2.48
C THR A 107 6.70 -0.09 2.22
N LYS A 108 5.94 -0.44 1.18
CA LYS A 108 4.71 0.26 0.77
C LYS A 108 3.58 -0.74 0.60
N PHE A 109 2.40 -0.36 1.07
CA PHE A 109 1.15 -0.95 0.65
C PHE A 109 0.37 0.08 -0.15
N SER A 110 -0.17 -0.33 -1.30
CA SER A 110 -0.96 0.55 -2.16
C SER A 110 -1.98 -0.26 -2.96
N LEU A 111 -3.06 0.38 -3.37
CA LEU A 111 -4.07 -0.20 -4.25
C LEU A 111 -4.14 0.64 -5.53
N VAL A 112 -4.26 -0.03 -6.66
CA VAL A 112 -4.49 0.60 -7.97
C VAL A 112 -5.99 0.67 -8.19
N LEU A 113 -6.52 1.86 -8.45
CA LEU A 113 -7.93 2.05 -8.81
C LEU A 113 -8.23 1.32 -10.12
N ALA A 114 -9.34 0.60 -10.16
CA ALA A 114 -9.85 0.04 -11.39
C ALA A 114 -10.41 1.17 -12.25
N PRO A 115 -10.14 1.20 -13.57
CA PRO A 115 -10.74 2.18 -14.45
C PRO A 115 -12.26 1.96 -14.52
N SER A 116 -13.01 3.04 -14.35
CA SER A 116 -14.44 3.16 -14.64
C SER A 116 -14.69 4.28 -15.65
N GLU A 117 -15.66 4.09 -16.54
CA GLU A 117 -16.17 5.12 -17.45
C GLU A 117 -17.22 6.03 -16.76
N GLU A 118 -17.73 5.63 -15.60
CA GLU A 118 -18.70 6.41 -14.83
C GLU A 118 -18.01 7.31 -13.81
N ILE A 119 -18.19 8.63 -13.97
CA ILE A 119 -17.49 9.61 -13.14
C ILE A 119 -17.80 9.46 -11.64
N ARG A 120 -19.00 8.98 -11.30
CA ARG A 120 -19.48 8.80 -9.91
C ARG A 120 -18.93 7.55 -9.22
N ASP A 121 -18.21 6.69 -9.95
CA ASP A 121 -17.57 5.50 -9.38
C ASP A 121 -16.25 5.79 -8.67
N TYR A 122 -15.73 7.01 -8.81
CA TYR A 122 -14.51 7.47 -8.16
C TYR A 122 -14.85 8.30 -6.93
N ASP A 123 -14.34 7.86 -5.78
CA ASP A 123 -14.24 8.71 -4.59
C ASP A 123 -13.08 9.69 -4.80
N TYR A 124 -13.37 10.84 -5.41
CA TYR A 124 -12.37 11.89 -5.57
C TYR A 124 -11.99 12.45 -4.21
N PHE A 125 -10.75 12.23 -3.80
CA PHE A 125 -10.09 13.21 -2.95
C PHE A 125 -9.85 14.42 -3.83
N ALA A 126 -10.71 15.44 -3.76
CA ALA A 126 -10.46 16.69 -4.45
C ALA A 126 -9.08 17.18 -3.99
N PRO A 127 -8.04 17.20 -4.85
CA PRO A 127 -6.82 17.86 -4.46
C PRO A 127 -7.23 19.30 -4.14
N ALA A 128 -6.90 19.79 -2.94
CA ALA A 128 -7.02 21.21 -2.69
C ALA A 128 -6.23 21.88 -3.81
N ASN A 129 -6.91 22.63 -4.69
CA ASN A 129 -6.31 23.22 -5.87
C ASN A 129 -5.07 24.02 -5.44
N TRP A 130 -3.91 23.51 -5.77
CA TRP A 130 -2.63 24.12 -5.48
C TRP A 130 -2.35 25.12 -6.61
N TYR A 131 -2.56 26.39 -6.35
CA TYR A 131 -2.18 27.44 -7.30
C TYR A 131 -0.72 27.82 -7.06
N LYS A 132 -0.02 28.28 -8.10
CA LYS A 132 1.38 28.75 -8.00
C LYS A 132 1.58 29.91 -7.02
N LEU A 133 0.50 30.53 -6.52
CA LEU A 133 0.50 31.69 -5.63
C LEU A 133 -0.08 31.30 -4.27
N ASN A 134 0.71 30.59 -3.47
CA ASN A 134 0.39 30.22 -2.09
C ASN A 134 0.90 31.25 -1.06
N GLU A 135 1.32 32.43 -1.49
CA GLU A 135 1.90 33.48 -0.63
C GLU A 135 0.97 33.96 0.50
N TYR A 136 -0.34 33.71 0.39
CA TYR A 136 -1.34 34.03 1.41
C TYR A 136 -1.85 32.80 2.19
N ALA A 137 -1.26 31.63 1.99
CA ALA A 137 -1.59 30.44 2.76
C ALA A 137 -1.25 30.66 4.25
N LYS A 138 -2.06 30.10 5.16
CA LYS A 138 -1.73 30.16 6.59
C LYS A 138 -0.52 29.26 6.87
N PRO A 139 0.34 29.58 7.86
CA PRO A 139 1.58 28.82 8.12
C PRO A 139 1.42 27.31 8.38
N HIS A 140 0.23 26.87 8.78
CA HIS A 140 -0.08 25.45 9.06
C HIS A 140 -0.71 24.71 7.87
N VAL A 141 -0.91 25.38 6.72
CA VAL A 141 -1.48 24.78 5.51
C VAL A 141 -0.37 24.12 4.71
N MET A 142 -0.64 22.92 4.21
CA MET A 142 0.26 22.18 3.32
C MET A 142 0.60 23.03 2.08
N GLY A 143 1.89 23.22 1.81
CA GLY A 143 2.37 24.10 0.72
C GLY A 143 2.51 25.57 1.04
N PHE A 144 2.47 25.97 2.33
CA PHE A 144 2.92 27.29 2.78
C PHE A 144 4.44 27.46 2.61
N ASP A 145 5.20 26.46 3.07
CA ASP A 145 6.64 26.40 2.87
C ASP A 145 6.93 25.75 1.51
N LEU A 146 7.39 26.57 0.56
CA LEU A 146 7.70 26.15 -0.81
C LEU A 146 9.02 25.38 -0.91
N ASP A 147 9.87 25.45 0.12
CA ASP A 147 11.14 24.73 0.21
C ASP A 147 10.99 23.39 0.96
N CYS A 148 9.77 23.05 1.40
CA CYS A 148 9.50 21.83 2.15
C CYS A 148 9.49 20.60 1.23
N GLU A 149 10.49 19.72 1.37
CA GLU A 149 10.62 18.51 0.55
C GLU A 149 9.51 17.46 0.81
N TYR A 150 8.94 17.41 2.02
CA TYR A 150 7.95 16.39 2.39
C TYR A 150 6.89 16.93 3.36
N PHE A 151 5.63 16.50 3.18
CA PHE A 151 4.52 16.81 4.07
C PHE A 151 3.95 15.54 4.71
N TRP A 152 3.75 15.57 6.03
CA TRP A 152 3.11 14.50 6.79
C TRP A 152 1.80 15.04 7.36
N ARG A 153 0.65 14.48 6.92
CA ARG A 153 -0.67 14.83 7.47
C ARG A 153 -1.24 13.62 8.20
N ARG A 154 -1.59 13.81 9.47
CA ARG A 154 -2.50 12.91 10.17
C ARG A 154 -3.91 13.33 9.82
N GLU A 155 -4.69 12.44 9.21
CA GLU A 155 -6.13 12.70 9.07
C GLU A 155 -6.75 12.78 10.47
N VAL A 156 -7.50 13.85 10.71
CA VAL A 156 -8.34 14.01 11.88
C VAL A 156 -9.77 13.91 11.41
N ASN A 157 -10.52 12.97 11.99
CA ASN A 157 -11.97 12.94 11.93
C ASN A 157 -12.55 14.08 12.77
#